data_AF-A0A4R5GE79-F1
#
_entry.id   AF-A0A4R5GE79-F1
#
_cell.length_a   1.000
_cell.length_b   1.000
_cell.length_c   1.000
_cell.angle_alpha   90.00
_cell.angle_beta   90.00
_cell.angle_gamma   90.00
#
_symmetry.space_group_name_H-M   'P 1'
#
loop_
_entity.id
_entity.type
_entity.pdbx_description
1 polymer ?
#
loop_
_entity_poly.entity_id
_entity_poly.type
_entity_poly.pdbx_seq_one_letter_code
_entity_poly.pdbx_strand_id
1 'polypeptide(L)'
;MNVSADTPEQVVEAVRAGWPVVTTVASTDTRRRWREGGVEYVTCPNQSMGERGVACNACFLCQKRDRPFVVAFRHHGPGAKRADRRLEELTPLPMAGD
;
A
#
# COMPACT_ATOMS: atom_id res chain seq x y z
N MET A 1 -0.88 6.19 -15.35
CA MET A 1 -1.85 6.58 -14.31
C MET A 1 -2.15 5.36 -13.46
N ASN A 2 -2.09 5.50 -12.14
CA ASN A 2 -2.48 4.49 -11.16
C ASN A 2 -3.72 4.96 -10.41
N VAL A 3 -4.51 4.01 -9.94
CA VAL A 3 -5.65 4.28 -9.06
C VAL A 3 -5.14 4.20 -7.61
N SER A 4 -5.52 5.19 -6.81
CA SER A 4 -5.35 5.13 -5.34
C SER A 4 -6.60 4.50 -4.76
N ALA A 5 -6.42 3.55 -3.85
CA ALA A 5 -7.50 2.89 -3.14
C ALA A 5 -7.17 2.86 -1.64
N ASP A 6 -8.17 3.16 -0.82
CA ASP A 6 -8.01 3.39 0.62
C ASP A 6 -8.58 2.24 1.48
N THR A 7 -9.31 1.30 0.86
CA THR A 7 -9.80 0.06 1.52
C THR A 7 -9.41 -1.20 0.74
N PRO A 8 -9.31 -2.38 1.40
CA PRO A 8 -9.03 -3.64 0.74
C PRO A 8 -10.03 -3.97 -0.38
N GLU A 9 -11.31 -3.65 -0.20
CA GLU A 9 -12.36 -3.88 -1.20
C GLU A 9 -12.11 -3.05 -2.45
N GLN A 10 -11.84 -1.75 -2.29
CA GLN A 10 -11.50 -0.86 -3.40
C GLN A 10 -10.26 -1.33 -4.16
N VAL A 11 -9.25 -1.85 -3.43
CA VAL A 11 -8.05 -2.41 -4.05
C VAL A 11 -8.41 -3.61 -4.93
N VAL A 12 -9.17 -4.57 -4.39
CA VAL A 12 -9.57 -5.79 -5.12
C VAL A 12 -10.40 -5.43 -6.35
N GLU A 13 -11.37 -4.51 -6.23
CA GLU A 13 -12.19 -4.04 -7.35
C GLU A 13 -11.34 -3.40 -8.45
N ALA A 14 -10.44 -2.49 -8.09
CA ALA A 14 -9.60 -1.79 -9.06
C ALA A 14 -8.60 -2.74 -9.75
N VAL A 15 -8.03 -3.71 -9.03
CA VAL A 15 -7.18 -4.76 -9.61
C VAL A 15 -7.97 -5.64 -10.57
N ARG A 16 -9.18 -6.07 -10.20
CA ARG A 16 -10.08 -6.86 -11.08
C ARG A 16 -10.47 -6.10 -12.34
N ALA A 17 -10.61 -4.78 -12.25
CA ALA A 17 -10.84 -3.90 -13.38
C ALA A 17 -9.58 -3.66 -14.25
N GLY A 18 -8.43 -4.26 -13.92
CA GLY A 18 -7.19 -4.20 -14.70
C GLY A 18 -6.38 -2.92 -14.48
N TRP A 19 -6.62 -2.18 -13.40
CA TRP A 19 -5.85 -0.97 -13.09
C TRP A 19 -4.61 -1.29 -12.27
N PRO A 20 -3.47 -0.61 -12.52
CA PRO A 20 -2.38 -0.59 -11.56
C PRO A 20 -2.81 0.20 -10.33
N VAL A 21 -2.80 -0.45 -9.16
CA VAL A 21 -3.27 0.15 -7.90
C VAL A 21 -2.11 0.49 -6.98
N VAL A 22 -2.28 1.56 -6.22
CA VAL A 22 -1.48 1.86 -5.03
C VAL A 22 -2.41 2.03 -3.84
N THR A 23 -1.91 1.77 -2.64
CA THR A 23 -2.66 1.97 -1.40
C THR A 23 -1.74 2.51 -0.32
N THR A 24 -2.31 3.00 0.77
CA THR A 24 -1.56 3.34 1.98
C THR A 24 -1.78 2.31 3.06
N VAL A 25 -0.79 2.18 3.94
CA VAL A 25 -0.83 1.32 5.12
C VAL A 25 -0.34 2.11 6.33
N ALA A 26 -0.65 1.60 7.52
CA ALA A 26 -0.25 2.21 8.78
C ALA A 26 1.26 2.50 8.81
N SER A 27 1.65 3.59 9.48
CA SER A 27 3.06 3.97 9.62
C SER A 27 3.92 2.88 10.29
N THR A 28 3.29 2.05 11.13
CA THR A 28 3.91 0.93 11.84
C THR A 28 3.96 -0.37 11.05
N ASP A 29 3.42 -0.42 9.83
CA ASP A 29 3.45 -1.63 9.01
C ASP A 29 4.91 -2.02 8.68
N THR A 30 5.23 -3.30 8.90
CA THR A 30 6.56 -3.88 8.67
C THR A 30 6.58 -4.89 7.53
N ARG A 31 5.42 -5.21 6.93
CA ARG A 31 5.30 -6.16 5.84
C ARG A 31 6.02 -5.61 4.61
N ARG A 32 6.76 -6.48 3.93
CA ARG A 32 7.42 -6.15 2.66
C ARG A 32 6.65 -6.64 1.45
N ARG A 33 6.05 -7.82 1.59
CA ARG A 33 5.20 -8.48 0.60
C ARG A 33 4.18 -9.32 1.33
N TRP A 34 2.93 -9.27 0.91
CA TRP A 34 1.85 -10.10 1.46
C TRP A 34 0.75 -10.32 0.41
N ARG A 35 -0.20 -11.19 0.74
CA ARG A 35 -1.40 -11.41 -0.07
C ARG A 35 -2.64 -11.23 0.78
N GLU A 36 -3.65 -10.59 0.21
CA GLU A 36 -4.93 -10.31 0.85
C GLU A 36 -6.00 -10.14 -0.24
N GLY A 37 -7.19 -10.71 -0.06
CA GLY A 37 -8.25 -10.66 -1.08
C GLY A 37 -7.87 -11.26 -2.44
N GLY A 38 -6.88 -12.15 -2.48
CA GLY A 38 -6.32 -12.73 -3.72
C GLY A 38 -5.33 -11.80 -4.46
N VAL A 39 -5.08 -10.60 -3.95
CA VAL A 39 -4.17 -9.60 -4.52
C VAL A 39 -2.82 -9.65 -3.81
N GLU A 40 -1.74 -9.48 -4.57
CA GLU A 40 -0.40 -9.35 -4.02
C GLU A 40 -0.04 -7.88 -3.78
N TYR A 41 0.57 -7.62 -2.63
CA TYR A 41 1.01 -6.28 -2.22
C TYR A 41 2.51 -6.30 -2.00
N VAL A 42 3.15 -5.19 -2.35
CA VAL A 42 4.57 -4.93 -2.10
C VAL A 42 4.72 -3.54 -1.52
N THR A 43 5.39 -3.42 -0.38
CA THR A 43 5.70 -2.11 0.20
C THR A 43 6.74 -1.40 -0.66
N CYS A 44 6.55 -0.10 -0.86
CA CYS A 44 7.46 0.75 -1.62
C CYS A 44 8.93 0.50 -1.23
N PRO A 45 9.83 0.16 -2.18
CA PRO A 45 11.23 -0.15 -1.89
C PRO A 45 11.98 0.98 -1.16
N ASN A 46 11.63 2.23 -1.47
CA ASN A 46 12.17 3.41 -0.79
C ASN A 46 11.86 3.40 0.72
N GLN A 47 10.73 2.81 1.12
CA GLN A 47 10.31 2.75 2.51
C GLN A 47 10.69 1.44 3.17
N SER A 48 10.75 0.31 2.46
CA SER A 48 10.95 -1.02 3.07
C SER A 48 12.41 -1.44 3.26
N MET A 49 13.36 -0.76 2.60
CA MET A 49 14.78 -1.15 2.58
C MET A 49 15.72 -0.21 3.35
N GLY A 50 15.18 0.79 4.06
CA GLY A 50 15.99 1.74 4.85
C GLY A 50 17.01 2.48 3.98
N GLU A 51 18.27 2.53 4.41
CA GLU A 51 19.39 3.14 3.67
C GLU A 51 19.69 2.47 2.32
N ARG A 52 19.24 1.22 2.12
CA ARG A 52 19.33 0.50 0.85
C ARG A 52 18.11 0.74 -0.06
N GLY A 53 17.20 1.61 0.36
CA GLY A 53 16.05 2.02 -0.42
C GLY A 53 16.47 2.69 -1.73
N VAL A 54 15.79 2.33 -2.81
CA VAL A 54 15.97 3.03 -4.08
C VAL A 54 15.11 4.30 -4.07
N ALA A 55 15.74 5.43 -4.39
CA ALA A 55 15.05 6.71 -4.48
C ALA A 55 13.95 6.69 -5.56
N CYS A 56 12.86 7.42 -5.34
CA CYS A 56 11.70 7.41 -6.23
C CYS A 56 12.04 7.83 -7.68
N ASN A 57 12.99 8.75 -7.85
CA ASN A 57 13.47 9.24 -9.15
C ASN A 57 14.33 8.23 -9.94
N ALA A 58 14.69 7.10 -9.33
CA ALA A 58 15.34 5.97 -9.98
C ALA A 58 14.44 4.72 -10.04
N CYS A 59 13.51 4.57 -9.09
CA CYS A 59 12.71 3.37 -8.94
C CYS A 59 11.56 3.23 -9.97
N PHE A 60 10.70 4.26 -10.05
CA PHE A 60 9.49 4.30 -10.89
C PHE A 60 8.52 3.10 -10.76
N LEU A 61 8.65 2.24 -9.73
CA LEU A 61 7.85 1.02 -9.62
C LEU A 61 6.34 1.27 -9.61
N CYS A 62 5.89 2.30 -8.89
CA CYS A 62 4.47 2.67 -8.83
C CYS A 62 3.94 3.25 -10.15
N GLN A 63 4.80 3.69 -11.06
CA GLN A 63 4.43 4.21 -12.38
C GLN A 63 4.34 3.11 -13.45
N LYS A 64 5.00 1.96 -13.23
CA LYS A 64 4.93 0.81 -14.15
C LYS A 64 3.52 0.26 -14.19
N ARG A 65 2.86 0.34 -15.35
CA ARG A 65 1.47 -0.13 -15.55
C ARG A 65 1.38 -1.65 -15.52
N ASP A 66 2.32 -2.31 -16.19
CA ASP A 66 2.39 -3.77 -16.25
C ASP A 66 3.15 -4.30 -15.03
N ARG A 67 2.40 -4.50 -13.94
CA ARG A 67 2.90 -5.13 -12.71
C ARG A 67 1.82 -6.02 -12.09
N PRO A 68 2.18 -7.19 -11.54
CA PRO A 68 1.19 -8.13 -11.00
C PRO A 68 0.81 -7.87 -9.53
N PHE A 69 1.17 -6.70 -8.98
CA PHE A 69 0.99 -6.38 -7.56
C PHE A 69 0.65 -4.91 -7.32
N VAL A 70 0.08 -4.67 -6.15
CA VAL A 70 -0.23 -3.35 -5.59
C VAL A 70 0.98 -2.80 -4.86
N VAL A 71 1.28 -1.52 -5.05
CA VAL A 71 2.34 -0.86 -4.27
C VAL A 71 1.71 -0.20 -3.05
N ALA A 72 2.16 -0.61 -1.87
CA ALA A 72 1.72 -0.03 -0.60
C ALA A 72 2.72 1.03 -0.10
N PHE A 73 2.19 2.16 0.37
CA PHE A 73 2.97 3.23 0.97
C PHE A 73 2.65 3.35 2.46
N ARG A 74 3.68 3.25 3.30
CA ARG A 74 3.55 3.54 4.72
C ARG A 74 3.32 5.04 4.91
N HIS A 75 2.40 5.39 5.80
CA HIS A 75 2.31 6.75 6.28
C HIS A 75 3.64 7.16 6.93
N HIS A 76 4.09 8.38 6.65
CA HIS A 76 5.35 8.91 7.13
C HIS A 76 5.28 10.43 7.27
N GLY A 77 6.26 11.01 7.97
CA GLY A 77 6.32 12.44 8.25
C GLY A 77 5.37 12.90 9.37
N PRO A 78 5.28 14.22 9.63
CA PRO A 78 4.54 14.77 10.77
C PRO A 78 3.05 14.42 10.81
N GLY A 79 2.44 14.18 9.65
CA GLY A 79 1.01 13.83 9.52
C GLY A 79 0.69 12.35 9.71
N ALA A 80 1.68 11.47 9.88
CA ALA A 80 1.48 10.02 9.84
C ALA A 80 0.43 9.52 10.85
N LYS A 81 0.49 9.98 12.11
CA LYS A 81 -0.47 9.60 13.15
C LYS A 81 -1.92 9.98 12.81
N ARG A 82 -2.13 11.10 12.10
CA ARG A 82 -3.47 11.52 11.66
C ARG A 82 -3.96 10.64 10.52
N ALA A 83 -3.06 10.30 9.59
CA ALA A 83 -3.37 9.41 8.48
C ALA A 83 -3.67 7.98 8.95
N ASP A 84 -2.94 7.48 9.95
CA ASP A 84 -3.20 6.17 10.57
C ASP A 84 -4.60 6.10 11.17
N ARG A 85 -5.00 7.10 11.97
CA ARG A 85 -6.37 7.18 12.50
C ARG A 85 -7.42 7.22 11.39
N ARG A 86 -7.16 7.94 10.30
CA ARG A 86 -8.10 7.99 9.17
C ARG A 86 -8.22 6.64 8.48
N LEU A 87 -7.12 5.89 8.37
CA LEU A 87 -7.13 4.54 7.83
C LEU A 87 -7.94 3.59 8.72
N GLU A 88 -7.77 3.66 10.05
CA GLU A 88 -8.56 2.89 11.01
C GLU A 88 -10.08 3.16 10.88
N GLU A 89 -10.48 4.41 10.64
CA GLU A 89 -11.89 4.77 10.39
C GLU A 89 -12.45 4.20 9.08
N LEU A 90 -11.59 4.04 8.05
CA LEU A 90 -11.96 3.55 6.72
C LEU A 90 -11.92 2.02 6.61
N THR A 91 -11.14 1.38 7.47
CA THR A 91 -10.99 -0.07 7.55
C THR A 91 -11.35 -0.52 8.97
N PRO A 92 -12.64 -0.70 9.28
CA PRO A 92 -13.01 -1.34 10.52
C PRO A 92 -12.36 -2.73 10.54
N LEU A 93 -11.41 -2.91 11.45
CA LEU A 93 -10.60 -4.12 11.60
C LEU A 93 -11.50 -5.37 11.54
N PRO A 94 -11.09 -6.49 10.90
CA PRO A 94 -11.52 -7.77 11.42
C PRO A 94 -11.06 -7.80 12.87
N MET A 95 -12.01 -7.91 13.79
CA MET A 95 -11.76 -8.05 15.22
C MET A 95 -10.60 -9.02 15.43
N ALA A 96 -9.61 -8.62 16.22
CA ALA A 96 -8.51 -9.50 16.62
C ALA A 96 -9.11 -10.85 17.04
N GLY A 97 -8.72 -11.92 16.34
CA GLY A 97 -9.13 -13.27 16.67
C GLY A 97 -8.64 -13.66 18.06
N ASP A 98 -9.45 -14.52 18.69
CA ASP A 98 -9.35 -15.06 20.05
C ASP A 98 -7.98 -15.67 20.43
#